data_AF-A0A3D0IBC8-F1
#
_entry.id   AF-A0A3D0IBC8-F1
#
_cell.length_a   1.000
_cell.length_b   1.000
_cell.length_c   1.000
_cell.angle_alpha   90.00
_cell.angle_beta   90.00
_cell.angle_gamma   90.00
#
_symmetry.space_group_name_H-M   'P 1'
#
loop_
_entity.id
_entity.type
_entity.pdbx_description
1 polymer ?
#
loop_
_entity_poly.entity_id
_entity_poly.type
_entity_poly.pdbx_seq_one_letter_code
_entity_poly.pdbx_strand_id
1 'polypeptide(L)' 'VGLAAVQIGKALGARVLATVGGPEKSEVAREAGSDVVIDYRDPS' A
#
# COMPACT_ATOMS: atom_id res chain seq x y z
N VAL A 1 0.18 1.43 -6.74
CA VAL A 1 1.13 0.59 -5.99
C VAL A 1 1.42 -0.67 -6.78
N GLY A 2 2.63 -1.22 -6.69
CA GLY A 2 2.94 -2.56 -7.22
C GLY A 2 2.47 -3.63 -6.23
N LEU A 3 1.31 -4.25 -6.47
CA LEU A 3 0.71 -5.22 -5.55
C LEU A 3 1.59 -6.44 -5.28
N ALA A 4 2.32 -6.91 -6.30
CA ALA A 4 3.27 -8.01 -6.13
C ALA A 4 4.35 -7.69 -5.09
N ALA A 5 4.87 -6.46 -5.07
CA ALA A 5 5.88 -6.05 -4.10
C ALA A 5 5.33 -6.04 -2.67
N VAL A 6 4.05 -5.67 -2.50
CA VAL A 6 3.36 -5.73 -1.21
C VAL A 6 3.28 -7.18 -0.73
N GLN A 7 2.76 -8.09 -1.55
CA GLN A 7 2.62 -9.50 -1.17
C GLN A 7 3.96 -10.16 -0.85
N ILE A 8 4.99 -9.90 -1.68
CA ILE A 8 6.34 -10.43 -1.45
C ILE A 8 6.90 -9.90 -0.14
N GLY A 9 6.81 -8.59 0.10
CA GLY A 9 7.26 -7.98 1.35
C GLY A 9 6.58 -8.59 2.57
N LYS A 10 5.25 -8.75 2.54
CA LYS A 10 4.50 -9.37 3.63
C LYS A 10 4.84 -10.84 3.83
N ALA A 11 5.00 -11.62 2.75
CA ALA A 11 5.42 -13.01 2.83
C ALA A 11 6.82 -13.17 3.45
N LEU A 12 7.70 -12.18 3.27
CA LEU A 12 9.03 -12.13 3.89
C LEU A 12 9.01 -11.57 5.33
N GLY A 13 7.84 -11.25 5.89
CA GLY A 13 7.71 -10.68 7.23
C GLY A 13 8.10 -9.20 7.32
N ALA A 14 8.21 -8.50 6.18
CA ALA A 14 8.54 -7.09 6.17
C ALA A 14 7.37 -6.20 6.63
N ARG A 15 7.72 -5.02 7.13
CA ARG A 15 6.79 -3.90 7.23
C ARG A 15 6.72 -3.18 5.89
N VAL A 16 5.56 -3.21 5.24
CA VAL A 16 5.36 -2.69 3.90
C VAL A 16 4.66 -1.33 3.95
N LEU A 17 5.26 -0.35 3.29
CA LEU A 17 4.71 0.99 3.10
C LEU A 17 4.40 1.18 1.61
N ALA A 18 3.18 1.60 1.30
CA ALA A 18 2.71 1.81 -0.06
C ALA A 18 2.32 3.28 -0.29
N THR A 19 2.78 3.84 -1.39
CA THR A 19 2.26 5.12 -1.90
C THR A 19 1.22 4.87 -2.99
N VAL A 20 0.13 5.60 -2.94
CA VAL A 20 -1.01 5.46 -3.85
C VAL A 20 -1.51 6.84 -4.28
N GLY A 21 -2.35 6.86 -5.30
CA GLY A 21 -2.97 8.11 -5.77
C GLY A 21 -4.47 7.95 -5.85
N GLY A 22 -5.17 8.33 -4.79
CA GLY A 22 -6.62 8.28 -4.64
C GLY A 22 -7.12 7.23 -3.63
N PRO A 23 -8.37 7.40 -3.15
CA PRO A 23 -8.98 6.58 -2.10
C PRO A 23 -9.18 5.12 -2.53
N GLU A 24 -9.65 4.87 -3.76
CA GLU A 24 -9.85 3.51 -4.29
C GLU A 24 -8.54 2.69 -4.25
N LYS A 25 -7.43 3.31 -4.68
CA LYS A 25 -6.12 2.65 -4.64
C LYS A 25 -5.59 2.48 -3.22
N SER A 26 -6.03 3.33 -2.29
CA SER A 26 -5.69 3.22 -0.88
C SER A 26 -6.32 1.98 -0.27
N GLU A 27 -7.60 1.72 -0.55
CA GLU A 27 -8.30 0.51 -0.11
C GLU A 27 -7.63 -0.74 -0.69
N VAL A 28 -7.39 -0.76 -2.00
CA VAL A 28 -6.70 -1.88 -2.66
C VAL A 28 -5.32 -2.14 -2.05
N ALA A 29 -4.56 -1.11 -1.68
CA ALA A 29 -3.25 -1.28 -1.02
C ALA A 29 -3.37 -1.83 0.41
N ARG A 30 -4.42 -1.45 1.15
CA ARG A 30 -4.71 -1.96 2.50
C ARG A 30 -5.15 -3.42 2.45
N GLU A 31 -6.04 -3.78 1.54
CA GLU A 31 -6.50 -5.16 1.33
C GLU A 31 -5.34 -6.08 0.90
N ALA A 32 -4.41 -5.54 0.12
CA ALA A 32 -3.16 -6.22 -0.21
C ALA A 32 -2.21 -6.40 0.99
N GLY A 33 -2.50 -5.84 2.16
CA GLY A 33 -1.69 -6.04 3.36
C GLY A 33 -0.59 -5.02 3.56
N SER A 34 -0.64 -3.85 2.91
CA SER A 34 0.27 -2.74 3.24
C SER A 34 0.00 -2.25 4.65
N ASP A 35 1.04 -2.12 5.48
CA ASP A 35 0.92 -1.68 6.88
C ASP A 35 0.70 -0.17 6.98
N VAL A 36 1.24 0.59 6.03
CA VAL A 36 1.03 2.03 5.90
C VAL A 36 0.70 2.33 4.44
N VAL A 37 -0.31 3.16 4.24
CA VAL A 37 -0.71 3.65 2.93
C VAL A 37 -0.68 5.17 2.96
N ILE A 38 0.11 5.75 2.07
CA ILE A 38 0.23 7.20 1.89
C ILE A 38 -0.40 7.54 0.54
N ASP A 39 -1.50 8.28 0.55
CA ASP A 39 -2.06 8.85 -0.67
C ASP A 39 -1.34 10.16 -0.99
N TYR A 40 -0.53 10.18 -2.06
CA TYR A 40 0.21 11.39 -2.45
C TYR A 40 -0.69 12.46 -3.08
N ARG A 41 -1.99 12.17 -3.28
CA ARG A 41 -2.99 13.12 -3.77
C ARG A 41 -3.82 13.70 -2.63
N ASP A 42 -3.68 13.18 -1.42
CA ASP A 42 -4.30 13.75 -0.24
C ASP A 42 -3.54 15.04 0.13
N PRO A 43 -4.22 16.21 0.12
CA PRO A 43 -3.59 17.48 0.46
C PRO A 43 -3.47 17.75 1.96
N SER A 44 -3.97 16.83 2.82
CA SER A 44 -3.96 17.00 4.28
C SER A 44 -2.60 16.78 4.94
#